data_AF-A0A8R7Q9E2-F1
#
_entry.id   AF-A0A8R7Q9E2-F1
#
_cell.length_a   1.000
_cell.length_b   1.000
_cell.length_c   1.000
_cell.angle_alpha   90.00
_cell.angle_beta   90.00
_cell.angle_gamma   90.00
#
_symmetry.space_group_name_H-M   'P 1'
#
loop_
_entity.id
_entity.type
_entity.pdbx_description
1 polymer ?
#
loop_
_entity_poly.entity_id
_entity_poly.type
_entity_poly.pdbx_seq_one_letter_code
_entity_poly.pdbx_strand_id
1 'polypeptide(L)'
;MWRLPLEEIEWILAQSNEPVCAEFRALKRANPSLLPSPEEKDESTVLLYACARDCYEDEEKFSRFQAWVRSEYNSKGFVEVDYDYFGERAEATRLSEEAREEVFRDTDLSSDSEDGDELKLLKT
;
A
#
# COMPACT_ATOMS: atom_id res chain seq x y z
N MET A 1 14.57 23.48 0.67
CA MET A 1 14.89 22.05 0.67
C MET A 1 15.15 21.59 2.09
N TRP A 2 14.83 20.34 2.41
CA TRP A 2 14.93 19.74 3.73
C TRP A 2 15.64 18.39 3.61
N ARG A 3 16.54 18.11 4.55
CA ARG A 3 17.30 16.86 4.56
C ARG A 3 16.46 15.74 5.15
N LEU A 4 16.31 14.64 4.41
CA LEU A 4 15.61 13.46 4.92
C LEU A 4 16.41 12.80 6.05
N PRO A 5 15.76 12.32 7.12
CA PRO A 5 16.41 11.49 8.13
C PRO A 5 16.82 10.15 7.52
N LEU A 6 17.85 9.51 8.10
CA LEU A 6 18.37 8.24 7.58
C LEU A 6 17.29 7.15 7.57
N GLU A 7 16.48 7.08 8.61
CA GLU A 7 15.37 6.12 8.73
C GLU A 7 14.36 6.23 7.57
N GLU A 8 14.07 7.45 7.11
CA GLU A 8 13.18 7.69 5.98
C GLU A 8 13.82 7.24 4.67
N ILE A 9 15.12 7.52 4.47
CA ILE A 9 15.86 7.06 3.29
C ILE A 9 15.88 5.53 3.25
N GLU A 10 16.19 4.88 4.37
CA GLU A 10 16.18 3.43 4.49
C GLU A 10 14.77 2.85 4.22
N TRP A 11 13.73 3.47 4.78
CA TRP A 11 12.35 3.07 4.54
C TRP A 11 11.96 3.18 3.07
N ILE A 12 12.28 4.29 2.40
CA ILE A 12 12.03 4.48 0.95
C ILE A 12 12.72 3.39 0.15
N LEU A 13 13.99 3.09 0.46
CA LEU A 13 14.80 2.13 -0.28
C LEU A 13 14.44 0.66 0.00
N ALA A 14 13.81 0.38 1.15
CA ALA A 14 13.36 -0.95 1.54
C ALA A 14 12.01 -1.35 0.89
N GLN A 15 11.24 -0.39 0.38
CA GLN A 15 9.95 -0.68 -0.25
C GLN A 15 10.12 -1.50 -1.54
N SER A 16 9.17 -2.41 -1.78
CA SER A 16 9.07 -3.14 -3.04
C SER A 16 8.56 -2.24 -4.17
N ASN A 17 8.96 -2.55 -5.40
CA ASN A 17 8.46 -1.91 -6.63
C ASN A 17 7.39 -2.77 -7.32
N GLU A 18 6.59 -3.47 -6.51
CA GLU A 18 5.45 -4.24 -6.99
C GLU A 18 4.23 -3.93 -6.13
N PRO A 19 3.03 -3.88 -6.74
CA PRO A 19 1.81 -3.66 -5.98
C PRO A 19 1.64 -4.71 -4.88
N VAL A 20 1.25 -4.25 -3.69
CA VAL A 20 0.97 -5.11 -2.54
C VAL A 20 -0.14 -6.13 -2.87
N CYS A 21 -1.17 -5.68 -3.61
CA CYS A 21 -2.31 -6.51 -3.99
C CYS A 21 -1.90 -7.70 -4.89
N ALA A 22 -2.12 -8.93 -4.40
CA ALA A 22 -1.81 -10.14 -5.13
C ALA A 22 -2.67 -10.31 -6.40
N GLU A 23 -3.91 -9.81 -6.38
CA GLU A 23 -4.82 -9.86 -7.52
C GLU A 23 -4.31 -8.99 -8.66
N PHE A 24 -3.80 -7.78 -8.39
CA PHE A 24 -3.20 -6.93 -9.41
C PHE A 24 -1.97 -7.59 -10.05
N ARG A 25 -1.14 -8.23 -9.22
CA ARG A 25 0.02 -9.00 -9.70
C ARG A 25 -0.38 -10.19 -10.57
N ALA A 26 -1.43 -10.92 -10.18
CA ALA A 26 -1.98 -12.01 -11.00
C ALA A 26 -2.57 -11.47 -12.31
N LEU A 27 -3.31 -10.37 -12.25
CA LEU A 27 -3.92 -9.71 -13.40
C LEU A 27 -2.87 -9.27 -14.41
N LYS A 28 -1.77 -8.65 -13.95
CA LYS A 28 -0.65 -8.24 -14.81
C LYS A 28 0.06 -9.42 -15.47
N ARG A 29 0.21 -10.55 -14.76
CA ARG A 29 0.81 -11.76 -15.33
C ARG A 29 -0.07 -12.38 -16.42
N ALA A 30 -1.39 -12.41 -16.20
CA ALA A 30 -2.34 -12.96 -17.17
C ALA A 30 -2.55 -12.02 -18.37
N ASN A 31 -2.59 -10.71 -18.13
CA ASN A 31 -2.80 -9.67 -19.13
C ASN A 31 -1.83 -8.49 -18.90
N PRO A 32 -0.64 -8.52 -19.56
CA PRO A 32 0.36 -7.48 -19.39
C PRO A 32 -0.09 -6.07 -19.79
N SER A 33 -1.08 -5.94 -20.68
CA SER A 33 -1.59 -4.62 -21.08
C SER A 33 -2.49 -3.99 -20.02
N LEU A 34 -3.04 -4.80 -19.10
CA LEU A 34 -4.07 -4.39 -18.14
C LEU A 34 -5.25 -3.65 -18.80
N LEU A 35 -5.57 -4.01 -20.04
CA LEU A 35 -6.77 -3.56 -20.72
C LEU A 35 -7.81 -4.68 -20.70
N PRO A 36 -9.05 -4.41 -20.24
CA PRO A 36 -10.11 -5.40 -20.31
C PRO A 36 -10.38 -5.77 -21.77
N SER A 37 -10.69 -7.04 -22.02
CA SER A 37 -11.13 -7.46 -23.34
C SER A 37 -12.52 -6.86 -23.67
N PRO A 38 -12.92 -6.79 -24.94
CA PRO A 38 -14.25 -6.33 -25.32
C PRO A 38 -15.39 -7.17 -24.75
N GLU A 39 -15.10 -8.40 -24.29
CA GLU A 39 -16.07 -9.32 -23.68
C GLU A 39 -16.23 -9.07 -22.17
N GLU A 40 -15.18 -8.58 -21.50
CA GLU A 40 -15.13 -8.24 -20.09
C GLU A 40 -15.70 -6.83 -19.84
N LYS A 41 -17.03 -6.71 -19.98
CA LYS A 41 -17.76 -5.44 -19.79
C LYS A 41 -18.35 -5.23 -18.40
N ASP A 42 -18.19 -6.20 -17.51
CA ASP A 42 -18.67 -6.09 -16.14
C ASP A 42 -18.00 -4.90 -15.43
N GLU A 43 -18.80 -4.05 -14.80
CA GLU A 43 -18.33 -2.78 -14.21
C GLU A 43 -17.24 -3.02 -13.15
N SER A 44 -17.39 -4.07 -12.34
CA SER A 44 -16.41 -4.41 -11.29
C SER A 44 -15.08 -4.87 -11.90
N THR A 45 -15.15 -5.63 -13.00
CA THR A 45 -13.97 -6.06 -13.75
C THR A 45 -13.24 -4.87 -14.38
N VAL A 46 -13.98 -3.96 -15.02
CA VAL A 46 -13.41 -2.74 -15.60
C VAL A 46 -12.75 -1.86 -14.53
N LEU A 47 -13.41 -1.71 -13.38
CA LEU A 47 -12.85 -0.99 -12.23
C LEU A 47 -11.56 -1.65 -11.73
N LEU A 48 -11.54 -2.98 -11.58
CA LEU A 48 -10.35 -3.72 -11.17
C LEU A 48 -9.16 -3.48 -12.11
N TYR A 49 -9.39 -3.50 -13.42
CA TYR A 49 -8.35 -3.19 -14.41
C TYR A 49 -7.86 -1.74 -14.30
N ALA A 50 -8.76 -0.78 -14.07
CA ALA A 50 -8.38 0.62 -13.87
C ALA A 50 -7.53 0.78 -12.60
N CYS A 51 -7.98 0.26 -11.46
CA CYS A 51 -7.22 0.30 -10.21
C CYS A 51 -5.85 -0.36 -10.34
N ALA A 52 -5.77 -1.52 -10.99
CA ALA A 52 -4.49 -2.20 -11.21
C ALA A 52 -3.53 -1.32 -12.03
N ARG A 53 -4.00 -0.67 -13.09
CA ARG A 53 -3.18 0.25 -13.91
C ARG A 53 -2.67 1.43 -13.09
N ASP A 54 -3.56 2.08 -12.35
CA ASP A 54 -3.21 3.26 -11.56
C ASP A 54 -2.16 2.89 -10.50
N CYS A 55 -2.34 1.74 -9.83
CA CYS A 55 -1.32 1.22 -8.90
C CYS A 55 0.03 0.96 -9.59
N TYR A 56 0.05 0.33 -10.76
CA TYR A 56 1.32 0.09 -11.46
C TYR A 56 1.99 1.39 -11.94
N GLU A 57 1.21 2.42 -12.30
CA GLU A 57 1.74 3.73 -12.65
C GLU A 57 2.39 4.41 -11.43
N ASP A 58 1.76 4.31 -10.26
CA ASP A 58 2.29 4.88 -9.03
C ASP A 58 3.54 4.13 -8.53
N GLU A 59 3.56 2.80 -8.65
CA GLU A 59 4.76 1.99 -8.40
C GLU A 59 5.93 2.38 -9.33
N GLU A 60 5.64 2.71 -10.60
CA GLU A 60 6.66 3.18 -11.54
C GLU A 60 7.19 4.58 -11.15
N LYS A 61 6.29 5.51 -10.79
CA LYS A 61 6.68 6.83 -10.28
C LYS A 61 7.57 6.69 -9.04
N PHE A 62 7.17 5.85 -8.10
CA PHE A 62 7.92 5.61 -6.87
C PHE A 62 9.26 4.91 -7.13
N SER A 63 9.32 3.95 -8.06
CA SER A 63 10.56 3.31 -8.49
C SER A 63 11.58 4.32 -9.05
N ARG A 64 11.13 5.31 -9.83
CA ARG A 64 11.98 6.40 -10.32
C ARG A 64 12.48 7.28 -9.18
N PHE A 65 11.61 7.61 -8.23
CA PHE A 65 11.98 8.34 -7.03
C PHE A 65 13.03 7.59 -6.20
N GLN A 66 12.85 6.29 -5.95
CA GLN A 66 13.84 5.45 -5.27
C GLN A 66 15.20 5.46 -5.99
N ALA A 67 15.20 5.37 -7.32
CA ALA A 67 16.44 5.41 -8.09
C ALA A 67 17.17 6.75 -7.93
N TRP A 68 16.43 7.85 -7.92
CA TRP A 68 16.98 9.18 -7.62
C TRP A 68 17.51 9.27 -6.18
N VAL A 69 16.76 8.78 -5.17
CA VAL A 69 17.21 8.72 -3.77
C VAL A 69 18.52 7.94 -3.63
N ARG A 70 18.64 6.77 -4.29
CA ARG A 70 19.90 5.99 -4.30
C ARG A 70 21.06 6.79 -4.90
N SER A 71 20.82 7.47 -6.02
CA SER A 71 21.83 8.27 -6.70
C SER A 71 22.32 9.43 -5.82
N GLU A 72 21.39 10.19 -5.23
CA GLU A 72 21.69 11.32 -4.35
C GLU A 72 22.43 10.87 -3.10
N TYR A 73 21.94 9.81 -2.44
CA TYR A 73 22.55 9.29 -1.23
C TYR A 73 23.97 8.76 -1.47
N ASN A 74 24.20 8.03 -2.58
CA ASN A 74 25.53 7.53 -2.93
C ASN A 74 26.52 8.66 -3.28
N SER A 75 26.02 9.77 -3.86
CA SER A 75 26.84 10.90 -4.28
C SER A 75 27.21 11.83 -3.11
N LYS A 76 26.24 12.12 -2.23
CA LYS A 76 26.36 13.17 -1.20
C LYS A 76 26.41 12.63 0.24
N GLY A 77 25.98 11.39 0.46
CA GLY A 77 25.74 10.83 1.79
C GLY A 77 24.46 11.31 2.47
N PHE A 78 23.59 12.03 1.74
CA PHE A 78 22.29 12.51 2.19
C PHE A 78 21.37 12.82 1.01
N VAL A 79 20.08 12.98 1.30
CA VAL A 79 19.05 13.37 0.32
C VAL A 79 18.33 14.61 0.82
N GLU A 80 18.18 15.58 -0.07
CA GLU A 80 17.41 16.82 0.17
C GLU A 80 16.19 16.85 -0.73
N VAL A 81 15.02 17.06 -0.14
CA VAL A 81 13.73 17.19 -0.84
C VAL A 81 13.18 18.60 -0.69
N ASP A 82 12.25 18.98 -1.54
CA ASP A 82 11.45 20.20 -1.39
C ASP A 82 10.36 20.03 -0.32
N TYR A 83 9.68 21.14 0.01
CA TYR A 83 8.61 21.13 1.01
C TYR A 83 7.39 20.36 0.52
N ASP A 84 7.18 20.33 -0.80
CA ASP A 84 6.05 19.67 -1.44
C ASP A 84 6.05 18.16 -1.16
N TYR A 85 7.22 17.51 -1.05
CA TYR A 85 7.35 16.12 -0.60
C TYR A 85 6.59 15.83 0.70
N PHE A 86 6.69 16.72 1.71
CA PHE A 86 6.01 16.51 2.99
C PHE A 86 4.50 16.69 2.87
N GLY A 87 4.05 17.58 1.98
CA GLY A 87 2.64 17.74 1.66
C GLY A 87 2.08 16.48 1.01
N GLU A 88 2.76 15.96 -0.02
CA GLU A 88 2.38 14.73 -0.72
C GLU A 88 2.39 13.52 0.21
N ARG A 89 3.42 13.39 1.07
CA ARG A 89 3.50 12.32 2.07
C ARG A 89 2.38 12.38 3.10
N ALA A 90 2.06 13.58 3.60
CA ALA A 90 0.97 13.76 4.55
C ALA A 90 -0.38 13.41 3.91
N GLU A 91 -0.60 13.82 2.66
CA GLU A 91 -1.84 13.52 1.96
C GLU A 91 -1.98 12.03 1.65
N ALA A 92 -0.91 11.36 1.22
CA ALA A 92 -0.90 9.91 1.02
C ALA A 92 -1.20 9.15 2.33
N THR A 93 -0.66 9.62 3.45
CA THR A 93 -0.95 9.05 4.78
C THR A 93 -2.42 9.23 5.13
N ARG A 94 -2.95 10.45 4.95
CA ARG A 94 -4.35 10.79 5.23
C ARG A 94 -5.31 9.92 4.43
N LEU A 95 -5.08 9.78 3.12
CA LEU A 95 -5.89 8.93 2.24
C LEU A 95 -5.84 7.46 2.65
N SER A 96 -4.66 6.96 3.04
CA SER A 96 -4.53 5.59 3.55
C SER A 96 -5.27 5.37 4.85
N GLU A 97 -5.27 6.34 5.76
CA GLU A 97 -5.99 6.26 7.04
C GLU A 97 -7.50 6.32 6.83
N GLU A 98 -7.97 7.23 5.97
CA GLU A 98 -9.39 7.36 5.61
C GLU A 98 -9.93 6.08 4.95
N ALA A 99 -9.19 5.51 3.99
CA ALA A 99 -9.55 4.24 3.37
C ALA A 99 -9.59 3.09 4.38
N ARG A 100 -8.64 3.06 5.33
CA ARG A 100 -8.64 2.06 6.40
C ARG A 100 -9.84 2.21 7.32
N GLU A 101 -10.16 3.43 7.74
CA GLU A 101 -11.33 3.72 8.57
C GLU A 101 -12.63 3.32 7.87
N GLU A 102 -12.76 3.59 6.57
CA GLU A 102 -13.92 3.17 5.78
C GLU A 102 -14.07 1.64 5.75
N VAL A 103 -12.99 0.91 5.47
CA VAL A 103 -13.00 -0.57 5.44
C VAL A 103 -13.39 -1.17 6.79
N PHE A 104 -12.91 -0.59 7.90
CA PHE A 104 -13.15 -1.13 9.24
C PHE A 104 -14.39 -0.55 9.94
N ARG A 105 -15.10 0.40 9.34
CA ARG A 105 -16.25 1.09 9.95
C ARG A 105 -17.35 0.14 10.45
N ASP A 106 -17.64 -0.90 9.66
CA ASP A 106 -18.68 -1.88 9.95
C ASP A 106 -18.13 -3.18 10.54
N THR A 107 -16.83 -3.22 10.87
CA THR A 107 -16.22 -4.40 11.48
C THR A 107 -16.52 -4.41 12.98
N ASP A 108 -17.48 -5.23 13.40
CA ASP A 108 -17.76 -5.47 14.81
C ASP A 108 -16.63 -6.31 15.44
N LEU A 109 -15.68 -5.63 16.09
CA LEU A 109 -14.57 -6.28 16.80
C LEU A 109 -14.97 -6.82 18.18
N SER A 110 -16.27 -6.80 18.52
CA SER A 110 -16.78 -7.46 19.73
C SER A 110 -16.85 -8.99 19.54
N SER A 111 -15.69 -9.63 19.44
CA SER A 111 -15.61 -11.07 19.71
C SER A 111 -15.86 -11.26 21.20
N ASP A 112 -17.11 -11.58 21.53
CA ASP A 112 -17.58 -12.02 22.84
C ASP A 112 -16.61 -13.07 23.40
N SER A 113 -15.94 -12.72 24.50
CA SER A 113 -15.05 -13.63 25.22
C SER A 113 -15.75 -14.06 26.51
N GLU A 114 -16.86 -14.77 26.35
CA GLU A 114 -17.48 -15.53 27.43
C GLU A 114 -17.37 -17.03 27.11
N ASP A 115 -16.30 -17.66 27.58
CA ASP A 115 -16.30 -19.07 27.97
C ASP A 115 -15.15 -19.29 28.97
N GLY A 116 -15.27 -18.61 30.11
CA GLY A 116 -14.55 -18.90 31.33
C GLY A 116 -15.48 -19.64 32.30
N ASP A 117 -15.03 -20.80 32.78
CA ASP A 117 -15.50 -21.53 33.97
C ASP A 117 -16.71 -22.48 33.86
N GLU A 118 -16.53 -23.64 33.21
CA GLU A 118 -17.18 -24.89 33.64
C GLU A 118 -16.16 -26.00 33.98
N LEU A 119 -15.41 -25.82 35.08
CA LEU A 119 -14.78 -26.92 35.80
C LEU A 119 -15.17 -26.85 37.27
N LYS A 120 -16.42 -27.18 37.58
CA LYS A 120 -16.85 -27.57 38.93
C LYS A 120 -17.23 -29.05 38.97
N LEU A 121 -16.28 -29.80 39.54
CA LEU A 121 -16.51 -30.82 40.57
C LEU A 121 -17.55 -31.92 40.26
N LEU A 122 -17.07 -33.12 39.94
CA LEU A 122 -17.45 -34.34 40.67
C LEU A 122 -16.30 -35.36 40.61
N LYS A 123 -15.36 -35.24 41.55
CA LYS A 123 -14.59 -36.36 42.09
C LYS A 123 -15.21 -36.70 43.44
N THR A 124 -15.94 -37.81 43.50
CA THR A 124 -15.84 -38.93 44.47
C THR A 124 -17.07 -39.80 44.30
#